data_AF-A0A2U2N088-F1
#
_entry.id   AF-A0A2U2N088-F1
#
_cell.length_a   1.000
_cell.length_b   1.000
_cell.length_c   1.000
_cell.angle_alpha   90.00
_cell.angle_beta   90.00
_cell.angle_gamma   90.00
#
_symmetry.space_group_name_H-M   'P 1'
#
loop_
_entity.id
_entity.type
_entity.pdbx_description
1 polymer ?
#
loop_
_entity_poly.entity_id
_entity_poly.type
_entity_poly.pdbx_seq_one_letter_code
_entity_poly.pdbx_strand_id
1 'polypeptide(L)'
;MNTTLDNQPIWSRYAYDVDRDIKFQQNQLIYKQYTDTVDRVYSSIDAENTIREHPDHTVISILGSDSDLTKYRIFHNPQNLTVEQLALICDRGDLRFGYHGDTEYITIRNN
;
A
#
# COMPACT_ATOMS: atom_id res chain seq x y z
N MET A 1 0.55 -11.19 -17.73
CA MET A 1 0.74 -10.66 -16.37
C MET A 1 2.16 -11.02 -15.96
N ASN A 2 2.99 -10.03 -15.61
CA ASN A 2 4.38 -10.28 -15.20
C ASN A 2 4.35 -10.79 -13.75
N THR A 3 4.39 -12.11 -13.59
CA THR A 3 4.22 -12.86 -12.34
C THR A 3 5.45 -12.85 -11.42
N THR A 4 6.49 -12.10 -11.77
CA THR A 4 7.82 -12.27 -11.20
C THR A 4 7.98 -11.66 -9.81
N LEU A 5 7.14 -10.67 -9.44
CA LEU A 5 7.24 -9.98 -8.16
C LEU A 5 6.12 -10.31 -7.16
N ASP A 6 5.05 -11.01 -7.57
CA ASP A 6 3.92 -11.32 -6.67
C ASP A 6 4.34 -12.22 -5.48
N ASN A 7 5.41 -13.00 -5.64
CA ASN A 7 5.97 -13.86 -4.60
C ASN A 7 7.22 -13.27 -3.93
N GLN A 8 7.58 -12.03 -4.26
CA GLN A 8 8.76 -11.39 -3.69
C GLN A 8 8.45 -10.87 -2.29
N PRO A 9 9.35 -11.07 -1.32
CA PRO A 9 9.14 -10.57 0.02
C PRO A 9 9.10 -9.03 0.03
N ILE A 10 8.09 -8.50 0.72
CA ILE A 10 7.99 -7.09 1.08
C ILE A 10 8.63 -6.90 2.44
N TRP A 11 9.58 -5.97 2.54
CA TRP A 11 10.38 -5.80 3.75
C TRP A 11 10.06 -4.49 4.44
N SER A 12 10.03 -4.50 5.77
CA SER A 12 10.31 -3.26 6.51
C SER A 12 11.77 -2.88 6.28
N ARG A 13 12.02 -1.61 5.97
CA ARG A 13 13.35 -1.11 5.60
C ARG A 13 14.42 -1.32 6.70
N TYR A 14 14.00 -1.38 7.96
CA TYR A 14 14.88 -1.61 9.11
C TYR A 14 14.91 -3.05 9.64
N ALA A 15 14.32 -4.03 8.96
CA ALA A 15 14.59 -5.43 9.29
C ALA A 15 16.10 -5.71 9.19
N TYR A 16 16.68 -6.58 10.01
CA TYR A 16 18.14 -6.73 10.11
C TYR A 16 18.77 -7.62 9.02
N ASP A 17 17.97 -8.41 8.31
CA ASP A 17 18.48 -9.60 7.60
C ASP A 17 19.01 -9.36 6.18
N VAL A 18 18.74 -8.20 5.59
CA VAL A 18 19.12 -7.86 4.20
C VAL A 18 19.47 -6.38 4.13
N ASP A 19 20.39 -6.02 3.24
CA ASP A 19 20.82 -4.63 3.02
C ASP A 19 19.62 -3.70 2.75
N ARG A 20 19.68 -2.50 3.35
CA ARG A 20 18.62 -1.51 3.34
C ARG A 20 18.28 -1.00 1.95
N ASP A 21 19.28 -0.81 1.10
CA ASP A 21 19.11 -0.24 -0.23
C ASP A 21 18.55 -1.29 -1.18
N ILE A 22 18.94 -2.56 -1.01
CA ILE A 22 18.34 -3.69 -1.73
C ILE A 22 16.84 -3.81 -1.40
N LYS A 23 16.48 -3.75 -0.11
CA LYS A 23 15.07 -3.77 0.32
C LYS A 23 14.27 -2.63 -0.30
N PHE A 24 14.81 -1.41 -0.22
CA PHE A 24 14.13 -0.25 -0.76
C PHE A 24 13.93 -0.37 -2.27
N GLN A 25 14.96 -0.78 -3.03
CA GLN A 25 14.83 -0.98 -4.47
C GLN A 25 13.76 -2.04 -4.81
N GLN A 26 13.75 -3.15 -4.10
CA GLN A 26 12.76 -4.20 -4.30
C GLN A 26 11.34 -3.73 -3.97
N ASN A 27 11.15 -3.10 -2.82
CA ASN A 27 9.90 -2.47 -2.43
C ASN A 27 9.40 -1.46 -3.48
N GLN A 28 10.31 -0.66 -4.06
CA GLN A 28 9.97 0.31 -5.11
C GLN A 28 9.55 -0.37 -6.42
N LEU A 29 10.14 -1.52 -6.78
CA LEU A 29 9.70 -2.29 -7.95
C LEU A 29 8.29 -2.85 -7.76
N ILE A 30 8.03 -3.45 -6.59
CA ILE A 30 6.70 -3.99 -6.24
C ILE A 30 5.67 -2.85 -6.19
N TYR A 31 6.00 -1.73 -5.56
CA TYR A 31 5.14 -0.54 -5.51
C TYR A 31 4.75 -0.06 -6.91
N LYS A 32 5.72 0.05 -7.82
CA LYS A 32 5.46 0.46 -9.21
C LYS A 32 4.60 -0.54 -9.98
N GLN A 33 4.67 -1.83 -9.68
CA GLN A 33 3.84 -2.83 -10.35
C GLN A 33 2.35 -2.61 -10.05
N TYR A 34 2.00 -2.22 -8.83
CA TYR A 34 0.60 -2.10 -8.41
C TYR A 34 0.05 -0.67 -8.50
N THR A 35 0.90 0.35 -8.67
CA THR A 35 0.45 1.75 -8.66
C THR A 35 -0.58 2.08 -9.73
N ASP A 36 -0.61 1.34 -10.85
CA ASP A 36 -1.56 1.55 -11.94
C ASP A 36 -2.90 0.83 -11.71
N THR A 37 -2.96 -0.05 -10.69
CA THR A 37 -4.16 -0.84 -10.33
C THR A 37 -4.82 -0.37 -9.03
N VAL A 38 -4.29 0.72 -8.44
CA VAL A 38 -4.78 1.27 -7.18
C VAL A 38 -5.04 2.76 -7.32
N ASP A 39 -6.28 3.15 -7.03
CA ASP A 39 -6.70 4.54 -6.97
C ASP A 39 -6.67 5.08 -5.54
N ARG A 40 -6.16 6.31 -5.40
CA ARG A 40 -6.08 7.03 -4.13
C ARG A 40 -7.04 8.20 -4.13
N VAL A 41 -7.96 8.20 -3.17
CA VAL A 41 -9.01 9.22 -3.05
C VAL A 41 -8.96 9.90 -1.68
N TYR A 42 -9.60 11.06 -1.56
CA TYR A 42 -9.55 11.88 -0.34
C TYR A 42 -10.91 11.99 0.37
N SER A 43 -11.98 11.43 -0.20
CA SER A 43 -13.31 11.41 0.40
C SER A 43 -14.08 10.15 0.02
N SER A 44 -15.15 9.85 0.75
CA SER A 44 -16.05 8.74 0.43
C SER A 44 -16.82 8.97 -0.87
N ILE A 45 -17.14 10.23 -1.20
CA ILE A 45 -17.82 10.59 -2.45
C ILE A 45 -16.89 10.30 -3.63
N ASP A 46 -15.62 10.68 -3.53
CA ASP A 46 -14.62 10.38 -4.55
C ASP A 46 -14.40 8.87 -4.68
N ALA A 47 -14.43 8.13 -3.57
CA ALA A 47 -14.35 6.68 -3.58
C ALA A 47 -15.48 6.06 -4.40
N GLU A 48 -16.73 6.45 -4.14
CA GLU A 48 -17.89 5.92 -4.89
C GLU A 48 -17.81 6.22 -6.39
N ASN A 49 -17.37 7.42 -6.77
CA ASN A 49 -17.21 7.77 -8.18
C ASN A 49 -16.10 6.94 -8.83
N THR A 50 -14.95 6.82 -8.16
CA THR A 50 -13.79 6.05 -8.63
C THR A 50 -14.14 4.58 -8.80
N ILE A 51 -14.92 3.99 -7.88
CA ILE A 51 -15.37 2.59 -7.98
C ILE A 51 -16.23 2.37 -9.23
N ARG A 52 -17.03 3.36 -9.63
CA ARG A 52 -17.85 3.25 -10.86
C ARG A 52 -17.00 3.37 -12.12
N GLU A 53 -15.99 4.23 -12.10
CA GLU A 53 -15.10 4.47 -13.24
C GLU A 53 -14.07 3.34 -13.42
N HIS A 54 -13.53 2.82 -12.32
CA HIS A 54 -12.51 1.78 -12.27
C HIS A 54 -12.95 0.59 -11.37
N PRO A 55 -13.95 -0.19 -11.79
CA PRO A 55 -14.54 -1.25 -10.95
C PRO A 55 -13.57 -2.38 -10.59
N ASP A 56 -12.47 -2.53 -11.34
CA ASP A 56 -11.46 -3.56 -11.13
C ASP A 56 -10.28 -3.09 -10.26
N HIS A 57 -10.21 -1.79 -9.94
CA HIS A 57 -9.12 -1.22 -9.15
C HIS A 57 -9.35 -1.41 -7.65
N THR A 58 -8.25 -1.43 -6.89
CA THR A 58 -8.33 -1.24 -5.44
C THR A 58 -8.47 0.25 -5.15
N VAL A 59 -9.43 0.64 -4.31
CA VAL A 59 -9.64 2.07 -3.97
C VAL A 59 -9.29 2.31 -2.52
N ILE A 60 -8.36 3.23 -2.26
CA ILE A 60 -7.87 3.55 -0.91
C ILE A 60 -8.03 5.04 -0.60
N SER A 61 -8.31 5.36 0.67
CA SER A 61 -8.38 6.75 1.13
C SER A 61 -7.61 6.97 2.41
N ILE A 62 -7.06 8.18 2.56
CA ILE A 62 -6.44 8.63 3.81
C ILE A 62 -7.55 9.05 4.77
N LEU A 63 -7.62 8.43 5.94
CA LEU A 63 -8.53 8.84 7.02
C LEU A 63 -7.94 9.96 7.88
N GLY A 64 -6.61 9.96 8.04
CA GLY A 64 -5.91 10.94 8.86
C GLY A 64 -4.42 10.65 8.91
N SER A 65 -3.65 11.69 9.19
CA SER A 65 -2.21 11.63 9.38
C SER A 65 -1.81 12.52 10.54
N ASP A 66 -0.92 12.02 11.37
CA ASP A 66 -0.19 12.80 12.37
C ASP A 66 1.33 12.56 12.23
N SER A 67 2.11 13.03 13.21
CA SER A 67 3.57 12.91 13.20
C SER A 67 4.07 11.47 13.27
N ASP A 68 3.25 10.56 13.78
CA ASP A 68 3.65 9.21 14.14
C ASP A 68 3.01 8.19 13.20
N LEU A 69 1.76 8.43 12.78
CA LEU A 69 0.95 7.48 12.05
C LEU A 69 0.15 8.13 10.91
N THR A 70 0.01 7.39 9.81
CA THR A 70 -0.98 7.66 8.77
C THR A 70 -1.95 6.51 8.67
N LYS A 71 -3.26 6.77 8.80
CA LYS A 71 -4.30 5.75 8.68
C LYS A 71 -5.01 5.84 7.33
N TYR A 72 -5.17 4.70 6.69
CA TYR A 72 -5.85 4.50 5.43
C TYR A 72 -7.06 3.58 5.62
N ARG A 73 -8.08 3.78 4.79
CA ARG A 73 -9.22 2.87 4.62
C ARG A 73 -9.22 2.31 3.21
N ILE A 74 -9.53 1.03 3.09
CA ILE A 74 -9.71 0.35 1.80
C ILE A 74 -11.22 0.30 1.53
N PHE A 75 -11.65 0.88 0.41
CA PHE A 75 -13.07 0.98 0.05
C PHE A 75 -13.52 -0.15 -0.86
N HIS A 76 -12.64 -0.62 -1.74
CA HIS A 76 -13.01 -1.54 -2.80
C HIS A 76 -11.87 -2.48 -3.19
N ASN A 77 -12.26 -3.69 -3.57
CA ASN A 77 -11.38 -4.78 -3.99
C ASN A 77 -10.16 -5.05 -3.09
N PRO A 78 -10.29 -5.08 -1.74
CA PRO A 78 -9.15 -5.34 -0.87
C PRO A 78 -8.53 -6.73 -1.11
N GLN A 79 -9.28 -7.69 -1.63
CA GLN A 79 -8.82 -9.04 -1.96
C GLN A 79 -7.85 -9.11 -3.14
N ASN A 80 -7.73 -8.04 -3.93
CA ASN A 80 -6.82 -8.00 -5.07
C ASN A 80 -5.35 -7.91 -4.64
N LEU A 81 -5.09 -7.55 -3.38
CA LEU A 81 -3.77 -7.33 -2.81
C LEU A 81 -3.66 -7.99 -1.43
N THR A 82 -2.47 -8.44 -1.06
CA THR A 82 -2.20 -8.84 0.32
C THR A 82 -2.10 -7.61 1.23
N VAL A 83 -2.18 -7.82 2.55
CA VAL A 83 -2.03 -6.74 3.53
C VAL A 83 -0.66 -6.06 3.41
N GLU A 84 0.39 -6.83 3.15
CA GLU A 84 1.76 -6.31 2.91
C GLU A 84 1.80 -5.39 1.68
N GLN A 85 1.14 -5.79 0.59
CA GLN A 85 1.08 -5.01 -0.65
C GLN A 85 0.27 -3.73 -0.45
N LEU A 86 -0.88 -3.81 0.23
CA LEU A 86 -1.69 -2.65 0.60
C LEU A 86 -0.86 -1.68 1.45
N ALA A 87 -0.13 -2.17 2.44
CA ALA A 87 0.75 -1.38 3.28
C ALA A 87 1.88 -0.71 2.49
N LEU A 88 2.53 -1.45 1.60
CA LEU A 88 3.58 -0.94 0.74
C LEU A 88 3.08 0.20 -0.15
N ILE A 89 1.89 0.05 -0.72
CA ILE A 89 1.25 1.07 -1.55
C ILE A 89 0.89 2.28 -0.67
N CYS A 90 0.31 2.07 0.50
CA CYS A 90 -0.01 3.12 1.47
C CYS A 90 1.23 3.97 1.79
N ASP A 91 2.39 3.35 2.02
CA ASP A 91 3.65 4.02 2.32
C ASP A 91 4.53 4.34 1.10
N ARG A 92 3.97 4.30 -0.11
CA ARG A 92 4.67 4.66 -1.37
C ARG A 92 6.01 3.92 -1.56
N GLY A 93 6.07 2.67 -1.10
CA GLY A 93 7.23 1.81 -1.24
C GLY A 93 8.37 2.03 -0.24
N ASP A 94 8.22 2.81 0.84
CA ASP A 94 9.29 2.96 1.86
C ASP A 94 9.21 1.83 2.91
N LEU A 95 8.04 1.65 3.55
CA LEU A 95 7.81 0.79 4.73
C LEU A 95 8.89 0.93 5.80
N ARG A 96 9.26 2.17 6.07
CA ARG A 96 10.46 2.45 6.88
C ARG A 96 10.33 1.93 8.30
N PHE A 97 9.27 2.31 8.99
CA PHE A 97 9.03 1.99 10.40
C PHE A 97 7.98 0.90 10.61
N GLY A 98 7.55 0.28 9.50
CA GLY A 98 6.55 -0.79 9.49
C GLY A 98 5.12 -0.27 9.43
N TYR A 99 4.19 -1.21 9.54
CA TYR A 99 2.76 -0.97 9.42
C TYR A 99 1.97 -1.92 10.32
N HIS A 100 0.69 -1.63 10.52
CA HIS A 100 -0.27 -2.53 11.12
C HIS A 100 -1.61 -2.38 10.40
N GLY A 101 -2.38 -3.46 10.28
CA GLY A 101 -3.68 -3.40 9.65
C GLY A 101 -4.17 -4.73 9.12
N ASP A 102 -5.25 -4.64 8.36
CA ASP A 102 -5.92 -5.73 7.67
C ASP A 102 -6.44 -5.24 6.30
N THR A 103 -7.36 -5.99 5.70
CA THR A 103 -7.95 -5.68 4.40
C THR A 103 -8.90 -4.48 4.42
N GLU A 104 -9.33 -3.99 5.58
CA GLU A 104 -10.21 -2.83 5.71
C GLU A 104 -9.43 -1.55 6.05
N TYR A 105 -8.39 -1.67 6.88
CA TYR A 105 -7.60 -0.54 7.36
C TYR A 105 -6.11 -0.84 7.37
N ILE A 106 -5.33 0.14 6.92
CA ILE A 106 -3.87 0.11 7.01
C ILE A 106 -3.41 1.33 7.80
N THR A 107 -2.50 1.12 8.74
CA THR A 107 -1.80 2.18 9.48
C THR A 107 -0.31 2.09 9.19
N ILE A 108 0.28 3.18 8.71
CA ILE A 108 1.70 3.32 8.42
C ILE A 108 2.36 4.14 9.52
N ARG A 109 3.57 3.75 9.96
CA ARG A 109 4.39 4.54 10.89
C ARG A 109 5.30 5.51 10.14
N ASN A 110 5.22 6.79 10.50
CA ASN A 110 5.90 7.90 9.81
C ASN A 110 7.27 8.27 10.42
N ASN A 111 7.54 7.89 11.68
CA ASN A 111 8.76 8.24 12.44
C ASN A 111 9.24 7.11 13.37
#